data_AF-A0A3S4KKD8-F1
#
_entry.id   AF-A0A3S4KKD8-F1
#
_cell.length_a   1.000
_cell.length_b   1.000
_cell.length_c   1.000
_cell.angle_alpha   90.00
_cell.angle_beta   90.00
_cell.angle_gamma   90.00
#
_symmetry.space_group_name_H-M   'P 1'
#
loop_
_entity.id
_entity.type
_entity.pdbx_description
1 polymer ?
#
loop_
_entity_poly.entity_id
_entity_poly.type
_entity_poly.pdbx_seq_one_letter_code
_entity_poly.pdbx_strand_id
1 'polypeptide(L)'
;MRMEMVSFSELVLNPVAQVKFVHTVASGYVTGAMFILAISSWYMLKGRDFAFAKRSFAIAASFGMAAILSVIVLGDESGYEMGDVQKTKLAAIEAEWETQPAPAAFTLFGIPDQNAQTNHFAIQIPYALGIIATRSVDKTGYRPQGSDGSARRAYP
;
A
#
# COMPACT_ATOMS: atom_id res chain seq x y z
N MET A 1 6.05 23.53 25.78
CA MET A 1 6.67 23.81 24.45
C MET A 1 5.63 23.53 23.37
N ARG A 2 5.56 24.37 22.33
CA ARG A 2 4.74 24.12 21.13
C ARG A 2 5.61 24.17 19.88
N MET A 3 5.19 23.45 18.84
CA MET A 3 5.81 23.53 17.52
C MET A 3 5.28 24.76 16.79
N GLU A 4 6.15 25.53 16.14
CA GLU A 4 5.78 26.67 15.29
C GLU A 4 6.28 26.44 13.86
N MET A 5 5.56 26.98 12.88
CA MET A 5 5.87 26.78 11.46
C MET A 5 7.13 27.55 11.07
N VAL A 6 8.09 26.85 10.46
CA VAL A 6 9.36 27.44 9.99
C VAL A 6 9.32 27.74 8.50
N SER A 7 8.77 26.84 7.70
CA SER A 7 8.67 26.97 6.24
C SER A 7 7.37 26.37 5.72
N PHE A 8 6.54 27.18 5.07
CA PHE A 8 5.27 26.72 4.50
C PHE A 8 5.47 25.89 3.22
N SER A 9 6.44 26.27 2.39
CA SER A 9 6.72 25.56 1.13
C SER A 9 7.21 24.13 1.37
N GLU A 10 8.10 23.94 2.35
CA GLU A 10 8.59 22.60 2.72
C GLU A 10 7.48 21.71 3.29
N LEU A 11 6.53 22.32 4.01
CA LEU A 11 5.37 21.61 4.55
C LEU A 11 4.46 21.09 3.42
N VAL A 12 4.15 21.93 2.43
CA VAL A 12 3.24 21.58 1.32
C VAL A 12 3.91 20.62 0.33
N LEU A 13 5.19 20.82 0.03
CA LEU A 13 5.95 20.00 -0.93
C LEU A 13 6.62 18.79 -0.29
N ASN A 14 6.20 18.41 0.92
CA ASN A 14 6.70 17.22 1.59
C ASN A 14 6.51 15.97 0.70
N PRO A 15 7.57 15.21 0.37
CA PRO A 15 7.49 14.02 -0.48
C PRO A 15 6.42 13.01 -0.02
N VAL A 16 6.28 12.82 1.30
CA VAL A 16 5.27 11.92 1.88
C VAL A 16 3.86 12.41 1.59
N ALA A 17 3.63 13.73 1.63
CA ALA A 17 2.34 14.32 1.32
C ALA A 17 2.00 14.14 -0.17
N GLN A 18 2.99 14.31 -1.06
CA GLN A 18 2.82 14.14 -2.51
C GLN A 18 2.43 12.70 -2.86
N VAL A 19 3.20 11.72 -2.39
CA VAL A 19 2.92 10.30 -2.68
C VAL A 19 1.56 9.88 -2.13
N LYS A 20 1.23 10.29 -0.90
CA LYS A 20 -0.10 10.03 -0.30
C LYS A 20 -1.24 10.67 -1.08
N PHE A 21 -1.05 11.92 -1.52
CA PHE A 21 -2.07 12.62 -2.30
C PHE A 21 -2.37 11.90 -3.60
N VAL A 22 -1.35 11.60 -4.41
CA VAL A 22 -1.56 10.97 -5.72
C VAL A 22 -2.15 9.57 -5.56
N HIS A 23 -1.65 8.76 -4.61
CA HIS A 23 -2.18 7.42 -4.35
C HIS A 23 -3.65 7.44 -3.89
N THR A 24 -4.02 8.38 -3.01
CA THR A 24 -5.40 8.49 -2.48
C THR A 24 -6.37 8.98 -3.55
N VAL A 25 -5.98 9.98 -4.36
CA VAL A 25 -6.81 10.48 -5.45
C VAL A 25 -7.03 9.41 -6.51
N ALA A 26 -5.98 8.71 -6.92
CA ALA A 26 -6.08 7.60 -7.87
C ALA A 26 -6.98 6.47 -7.32
N SER A 27 -6.89 6.17 -6.02
CA SER A 27 -7.78 5.20 -5.36
C SER A 27 -9.25 5.66 -5.38
N GLY A 28 -9.50 6.96 -5.21
CA GLY A 28 -10.82 7.56 -5.40
C GLY A 28 -11.38 7.36 -6.81
N TYR A 29 -10.55 7.53 -7.84
CA TYR A 29 -10.91 7.27 -9.23
C TYR A 29 -11.27 5.80 -9.49
N VAL A 30 -10.48 4.86 -8.96
CA VAL A 30 -10.81 3.42 -9.02
C VAL A 30 -12.15 3.14 -8.35
N THR A 31 -12.38 3.70 -7.16
CA THR A 31 -13.62 3.51 -6.40
C THR A 31 -14.84 3.97 -7.20
N GLY A 32 -14.77 5.17 -7.78
CA GLY A 32 -15.84 5.70 -8.63
C GLY A 32 -16.07 4.88 -9.91
N ALA A 33 -14.98 4.45 -10.57
CA ALA A 33 -15.07 3.61 -11.75
C ALA A 33 -15.74 2.26 -11.44
N MET A 34 -15.35 1.60 -10.34
CA MET A 34 -15.94 0.34 -9.89
C MET A 34 -17.42 0.50 -9.52
N PHE A 35 -17.81 1.62 -8.94
CA PHE A 35 -19.21 1.92 -8.65
C PHE A 35 -20.06 1.98 -9.93
N ILE A 36 -19.59 2.70 -10.95
CA ILE A 36 -20.28 2.79 -12.26
C ILE A 36 -20.31 1.42 -12.94
N LEU A 37 -19.22 0.65 -12.89
CA LEU A 37 -19.14 -0.71 -13.43
C LEU A 37 -20.17 -1.64 -12.77
N ALA A 38 -20.30 -1.57 -11.44
CA ALA A 38 -21.24 -2.39 -10.69
C ALA A 38 -22.70 -2.09 -11.08
N ILE A 39 -23.09 -0.81 -11.12
CA ILE A 39 -24.45 -0.41 -11.52
C ILE A 39 -24.74 -0.76 -12.98
N SER A 40 -23.79 -0.49 -13.87
CA SER A 40 -23.94 -0.78 -15.30
C SER A 40 -24.08 -2.29 -15.54
N SER A 41 -23.29 -3.10 -14.83
CA SER A 41 -23.42 -4.57 -14.85
C SER A 41 -24.78 -5.03 -14.36
N TRP A 42 -25.29 -4.42 -13.28
CA TRP A 42 -26.61 -4.74 -12.75
C TRP A 42 -27.73 -4.41 -13.75
N TYR A 43 -27.67 -3.26 -14.44
CA TYR A 43 -28.62 -2.92 -15.51
C TYR A 43 -28.58 -3.92 -16.66
N MET A 44 -27.39 -4.31 -17.11
CA MET A 44 -27.23 -5.31 -18.16
C MET A 44 -27.80 -6.68 -17.75
N LEU A 45 -27.56 -7.13 -16.51
CA LEU A 45 -28.12 -8.38 -15.97
C LEU A 45 -29.65 -8.36 -15.86
N LYS A 46 -30.24 -7.19 -15.60
CA LYS A 46 -31.70 -7.00 -15.52
C LYS A 46 -32.34 -6.68 -16.88
N GLY A 47 -31.57 -6.65 -17.97
CA GLY A 47 -32.07 -6.29 -19.29
C GLY A 47 -32.61 -4.86 -19.38
N ARG A 48 -32.14 -3.96 -18.52
CA ARG A 48 -32.57 -2.55 -18.45
C ARG A 48 -31.58 -1.65 -19.19
N ASP A 49 -32.10 -0.75 -20.02
CA ASP A 49 -31.36 0.34 -20.67
C ASP A 49 -29.99 -0.08 -21.23
N PHE A 50 -29.96 -1.21 -21.95
CA PHE A 50 -28.71 -1.88 -22.32
C PHE A 50 -27.73 -0.98 -23.09
N ALA A 51 -28.23 -0.13 -24.00
CA ALA A 51 -27.39 0.80 -24.74
C ALA A 51 -26.69 1.83 -23.84
N PHE A 52 -27.39 2.33 -22.82
CA PHE A 52 -26.82 3.26 -21.83
C PHE A 52 -25.83 2.53 -20.91
N ALA A 53 -26.23 1.36 -20.40
CA ALA A 53 -25.40 0.55 -19.50
C ALA A 53 -24.10 0.11 -20.17
N LYS A 54 -24.13 -0.31 -21.44
CA LYS A 54 -22.94 -0.72 -22.19
C LYS A 54 -21.95 0.43 -22.40
N ARG A 55 -22.43 1.64 -22.70
CA ARG A 55 -21.57 2.83 -22.88
C ARG A 55 -20.94 3.26 -21.55
N SER A 56 -21.76 3.31 -20.50
CA SER A 56 -21.30 3.64 -19.14
C SER A 56 -20.25 2.64 -18.65
N PHE A 57 -20.51 1.34 -18.86
CA PHE A 57 -19.56 0.27 -18.54
C PHE A 57 -18.24 0.42 -19.30
N ALA A 58 -18.27 0.68 -20.61
CA ALA A 58 -17.06 0.79 -21.42
C ALA A 58 -16.14 1.95 -20.97
N ILE A 59 -16.72 3.12 -20.67
CA ILE A 59 -15.96 4.29 -20.19
C ILE A 59 -15.41 4.03 -18.79
N ALA A 60 -16.23 3.49 -17.88
CA ALA A 60 -15.80 3.17 -16.53
C ALA A 60 -14.72 2.08 -16.51
N ALA A 61 -14.79 1.09 -17.40
CA ALA A 61 -13.78 0.04 -17.54
C ALA A 61 -12.44 0.60 -18.02
N SER A 62 -12.44 1.42 -19.08
CA SER A 62 -11.19 1.97 -19.62
C SER A 62 -10.51 2.94 -18.66
N PHE A 63 -11.27 3.86 -18.07
CA PHE A 63 -10.76 4.78 -17.07
C PHE A 63 -10.34 4.05 -15.78
N GLY A 64 -11.18 3.12 -15.30
CA GLY A 64 -10.87 2.29 -14.12
C GLY A 64 -9.61 1.46 -14.30
N MET A 65 -9.34 0.95 -15.51
CA MET A 65 -8.12 0.23 -15.83
C MET A 65 -6.88 1.12 -15.76
N ALA A 66 -6.95 2.34 -16.30
CA ALA A 66 -5.84 3.29 -16.17
C ALA A 66 -5.62 3.70 -14.71
N ALA A 67 -6.70 3.96 -13.97
CA ALA A 67 -6.64 4.34 -12.57
C ALA A 67 -6.06 3.22 -11.68
N ILE A 68 -6.47 1.96 -11.86
CA ILE A 68 -5.96 0.85 -11.03
C ILE A 68 -4.49 0.58 -11.28
N LEU A 69 -4.02 0.66 -12.54
CA LEU A 69 -2.59 0.55 -12.84
C LEU A 69 -1.80 1.68 -12.18
N SER A 70 -2.33 2.91 -12.18
CA SER A 70 -1.73 4.03 -11.47
C SER A 70 -1.66 3.78 -9.95
N VAL A 71 -2.74 3.28 -9.34
CA VAL A 71 -2.77 2.94 -7.89
C VAL A 71 -1.74 1.87 -7.55
N ILE A 72 -1.60 0.83 -8.37
CA ILE A 72 -0.64 -0.26 -8.13
C ILE A 72 0.79 0.28 -8.16
N VAL A 73 1.16 1.03 -9.20
CA VAL A 73 2.52 1.56 -9.36
C VAL A 73 2.85 2.57 -8.27
N LEU A 74 1.95 3.52 -7.98
CA LEU A 74 2.15 4.51 -6.93
C LEU A 74 2.07 3.90 -5.53
N GLY A 75 1.37 2.78 -5.37
CA GLY A 75 1.33 2.03 -4.13
C GLY A 75 2.67 1.39 -3.80
N ASP A 76 3.31 0.79 -4.81
CA ASP A 76 4.67 0.27 -4.70
C ASP A 76 5.67 1.38 -4.33
N GLU A 77 5.62 2.51 -5.04
CA GLU A 77 6.46 3.68 -4.74
C GLU A 77 6.20 4.23 -3.32
N SER A 78 4.93 4.27 -2.88
CA SER A 78 4.59 4.64 -1.51
C SER A 78 5.11 3.66 -0.47
N GLY A 79 5.13 2.36 -0.76
CA GLY A 79 5.72 1.34 0.11
C GLY A 79 7.22 1.53 0.25
N TYR A 80 7.90 1.80 -0.86
CA TYR A 80 9.33 2.10 -0.90
C TYR A 80 9.69 3.34 -0.07
N GLU A 81 9.03 4.48 -0.31
CA GLU A 81 9.23 5.71 0.47
C GLU A 81 8.90 5.50 1.96
N MET A 82 7.86 4.71 2.27
CA MET A 82 7.52 4.39 3.66
C MET A 82 8.60 3.55 4.35
N GLY A 83 9.36 2.74 3.60
CA GLY A 83 10.55 2.05 4.08
C GLY A 83 11.65 2.99 4.57
N ASP A 84 11.80 4.17 3.96
CA ASP A 84 12.79 5.14 4.40
C ASP A 84 12.28 6.04 5.54
N VAL A 85 11.00 6.45 5.49
CA VAL A 85 10.46 7.45 6.44
C VAL A 85 9.74 6.83 7.65
N GLN A 86 9.07 5.68 7.49
CA GLN A 86 8.21 5.07 8.54
C GLN A 86 8.40 3.55 8.63
N LYS A 87 9.64 3.11 8.90
CA LYS A 87 10.06 1.70 9.02
C LYS A 87 9.17 0.84 9.90
N THR A 88 8.67 1.38 11.02
CA THR A 88 7.81 0.64 11.95
C THR A 88 6.47 0.26 11.32
N LYS A 89 5.88 1.13 10.48
CA LYS A 89 4.62 0.81 9.79
C LYS A 89 4.80 -0.24 8.72
N LEU A 90 5.90 -0.16 7.96
CA LEU A 90 6.21 -1.15 6.94
C LEU A 90 6.47 -2.52 7.58
N ALA A 91 7.26 -2.57 8.67
CA ALA A 91 7.48 -3.79 9.43
C ALA A 91 6.17 -4.39 9.99
N ALA A 92 5.23 -3.54 10.44
CA ALA A 92 3.91 -4.00 10.89
C ALA A 92 3.05 -4.57 9.75
N ILE A 93 3.03 -3.92 8.58
CA ILE A 93 2.27 -4.38 7.40
C ILE A 93 2.82 -5.72 6.89
N GLU A 94 4.14 -5.87 6.86
CA GLU A 94 4.82 -7.10 6.43
C GLU A 94 4.87 -8.19 7.51
N ALA A 95 4.31 -7.91 8.70
CA ALA A 95 4.36 -8.78 9.88
C ALA A 95 5.80 -9.22 10.23
N GLU A 96 6.75 -8.30 10.10
CA GLU A 96 8.17 -8.57 10.32
C GLU A 96 8.59 -8.11 11.73
N TRP A 97 9.09 -9.07 12.50
CA TRP A 97 9.43 -8.89 13.92
C TRP A 97 10.92 -8.63 14.12
N GLU A 98 11.76 -9.24 13.27
CA GLU A 98 13.21 -9.13 13.31
C GLU A 98 13.78 -8.71 11.96
N THR A 99 15.02 -8.23 11.94
CA THR A 99 15.66 -7.85 10.67
C THR A 99 16.07 -9.10 9.91
N GLN A 100 15.38 -9.40 8.81
CA GLN A 100 15.72 -10.56 7.98
C GLN A 100 17.05 -10.34 7.22
N PRO A 101 17.96 -11.33 7.24
CA PRO A 101 19.12 -11.30 6.37
C PRO A 101 18.68 -11.35 4.89
N ALA A 102 19.46 -10.74 4.01
CA ALA A 102 19.24 -10.91 2.58
C ALA A 102 19.44 -12.40 2.22
N PRO A 103 18.57 -13.01 1.39
CA PRO A 103 17.41 -12.43 0.71
C PRO A 103 16.12 -12.49 1.55
N ALA A 104 15.46 -11.34 1.73
CA ALA A 104 14.25 -11.26 2.56
C ALA A 104 13.01 -11.88 1.87
N ALA A 105 12.25 -12.68 2.62
CA ALA A 105 11.02 -13.30 2.16
C ALA A 105 9.81 -12.35 2.32
N PHE A 106 8.89 -12.38 1.37
CA PHE A 106 7.61 -11.64 1.43
C PHE A 106 6.54 -12.54 2.05
N THR A 107 5.85 -12.06 3.07
CA THR A 107 4.72 -12.79 3.67
C THR A 107 3.46 -12.52 2.86
N LEU A 108 3.07 -13.47 2.00
CA LEU A 108 1.85 -13.35 1.19
C LEU A 108 0.58 -13.42 2.04
N PHE A 109 0.60 -14.28 3.07
CA PHE A 109 -0.48 -14.43 4.03
C PHE A 109 0.10 -14.89 5.35
N GLY A 110 -0.41 -14.39 6.47
CA GLY A 110 -0.02 -14.81 7.80
C GLY A 110 -0.91 -14.15 8.84
N ILE A 111 -1.10 -14.81 9.98
CA ILE A 111 -1.82 -14.26 11.13
C ILE A 111 -0.75 -13.83 12.16
N PRO A 112 -0.49 -12.53 12.31
CA PRO A 112 0.51 -12.04 13.25
C PRO A 112 0.02 -12.16 14.71
N ASP A 113 0.87 -12.68 15.59
CA ASP A 113 0.69 -12.65 17.05
C ASP A 113 1.66 -11.62 17.66
N GLN A 114 1.10 -10.50 18.11
CA GLN A 114 1.84 -9.39 18.72
C GLN A 114 2.48 -9.76 20.07
N ASN A 115 1.86 -10.67 20.84
CA ASN A 115 2.37 -11.06 22.16
C ASN A 115 3.54 -12.03 22.03
N ALA A 116 3.44 -12.98 21.10
CA ALA A 116 4.49 -13.94 20.81
C ALA A 116 5.56 -13.41 19.86
N GLN A 117 5.30 -12.30 19.14
CA GLN A 117 6.14 -11.80 18.05
C GLN A 117 6.42 -12.87 16.99
N THR A 118 5.38 -13.62 16.61
CA THR A 118 5.47 -14.69 15.61
C THR A 118 4.29 -14.63 14.65
N ASN A 119 4.44 -15.24 13.47
CA ASN A 119 3.36 -15.34 12.48
C ASN A 119 2.84 -16.78 12.43
N HIS A 120 1.55 -16.98 12.68
CA HIS A 120 0.88 -18.25 12.48
C HIS A 120 0.42 -18.40 11.02
N PHE A 121 0.46 -19.63 10.49
CA PHE A 121 0.00 -19.95 9.13
C PHE A 121 0.64 -19.08 8.03
N ALA A 122 1.91 -18.72 8.19
CA ALA A 122 2.61 -17.85 7.25
C ALA A 122 2.92 -18.59 5.92
N ILE A 123 2.43 -18.04 4.81
CA ILE A 123 2.84 -18.40 3.45
C ILE A 123 3.83 -17.34 2.99
N GLN A 124 5.08 -17.74 2.85
CA GLN A 124 6.17 -16.84 2.47
C GLN A 124 6.66 -17.15 1.05
N ILE A 125 6.85 -16.09 0.26
CA ILE A 125 7.50 -16.16 -1.04
C ILE A 125 8.94 -15.68 -0.85
N PRO A 126 9.95 -16.54 -1.04
CA PRO A 126 11.33 -16.15 -0.84
C PRO A 126 11.74 -15.10 -1.89
N TYR A 127 12.69 -14.22 -1.54
CA TYR A 127 13.27 -13.15 -2.39
C TYR A 127 12.35 -11.99 -2.80
N ALA A 128 11.02 -12.15 -2.71
CA ALA A 128 10.08 -11.15 -3.21
C ALA A 128 10.13 -9.82 -2.44
N LEU A 129 10.36 -9.84 -1.13
CA LEU A 129 10.41 -8.62 -0.32
C LEU A 129 11.66 -7.78 -0.62
N GLY A 130 12.81 -8.42 -0.85
CA GLY A 130 14.03 -7.71 -1.26
C GLY A 130 13.83 -6.92 -2.55
N ILE A 131 13.18 -7.53 -3.54
CA ILE A 131 12.90 -6.92 -4.84
C ILE A 131 11.88 -5.77 -4.72
N ILE A 132 10.81 -5.95 -3.95
CA ILE A 132 9.72 -4.98 -3.82
C ILE A 132 10.11 -3.83 -2.89
N ALA A 133 10.58 -4.15 -1.68
CA ALA A 133 10.83 -3.14 -0.64
C ALA A 133 12.19 -2.43 -0.77
N THR A 134 13.22 -3.11 -1.29
CA THR A 134 14.58 -2.53 -1.35
C THR A 134 15.14 -2.41 -2.77
N ARG A 135 14.41 -2.90 -3.77
CA ARG A 135 14.87 -3.01 -5.17
C ARG A 135 16.21 -3.75 -5.31
N SER A 136 16.49 -4.71 -4.42
CA SER A 136 17.78 -5.41 -4.34
C SER A 136 17.64 -6.82 -3.77
N VAL A 137 18.51 -7.73 -4.21
CA VAL A 137 18.60 -9.11 -3.69
C VAL A 137 19.66 -9.27 -2.60
N ASP A 138 20.53 -8.28 -2.44
CA ASP A 138 21.71 -8.35 -1.56
C ASP A 138 21.58 -7.42 -0.33
N LYS A 139 20.59 -6.52 -0.32
CA LYS A 139 20.33 -5.64 0.81
C LYS A 139 19.50 -6.37 1.87
N THR A 140 19.94 -6.24 3.12
CA THR A 140 19.18 -6.71 4.29
C THR A 140 17.85 -5.95 4.40
N GLY A 141 16.83 -6.62 4.95
CA GLY A 141 15.50 -6.02 5.12
C GLY A 141 15.52 -4.79 6.05
N TYR A 142 14.43 -4.04 6.07
CA TYR A 142 14.32 -2.87 6.95
C TYR A 142 14.31 -3.30 8.42
N ARG A 143 15.21 -2.71 9.22
CA ARG A 143 15.19 -2.87 10.67
C ARG A 143 13.98 -2.12 11.25
N PRO A 144 13.09 -2.79 12.02
CA PRO A 144 12.06 -2.10 12.77
C PRO A 144 12.70 -1.10 13.74
N GLN A 145 12.34 0.17 13.63
CA GLN A 145 12.84 1.20 14.55
C GLN A 145 12.14 0.99 15.90
N GLY A 146 12.88 0.51 16.91
CA GLY A 146 12.34 0.18 18.25
C GLY A 146 12.76 -1.16 18.86
N SER A 147 13.67 -1.92 18.24
CA SER A 147 14.08 -3.26 18.68
C SER A 147 14.82 -3.33 20.05
N ASP A 148 14.88 -2.25 20.85
CA ASP A 148 15.50 -2.23 22.19
C ASP A 148 14.50 -2.39 23.36
N GLY A 149 13.25 -2.76 23.06
CA GLY A 149 12.16 -2.83 24.05
C GLY A 149 11.19 -1.66 23.97
N SER A 150 11.51 -0.62 23.20
CA SER A 150 10.62 0.46 22.78
C SER A 150 9.56 0.04 21.74
N ALA A 151 9.75 -1.11 21.06
CA ALA A 151 8.86 -1.68 20.04
C ALA A 151 7.41 -1.85 20.53
N ARG A 152 7.17 -2.24 21.79
CA ARG A 152 5.82 -2.47 22.32
C ARG A 152 4.89 -1.24 22.26
N ARG A 153 5.45 -0.03 22.16
CA ARG A 153 4.70 1.22 22.06
C ARG A 153 4.58 1.78 20.63
N ALA A 154 5.26 1.16 19.66
CA ALA A 154 5.41 1.71 18.31
C ALA A 154 4.60 0.95 17.25
N TYR A 155 4.12 -0.25 17.55
CA TYR A 155 3.12 -0.95 16.74
C TYR A 155 1.72 -0.39 17.08
N PRO A 156 0.94 0.06 16.08
CA PRO A 156 -0.43 0.52 16.28
C PRO A 156 -1.39 -0.61 16.67
#